data_AF-A0A6L8RLN9-F1
#
_entry.id   AF-A0A6L8RLN9-F1
#
_cell.length_a   1.000
_cell.length_b   1.000
_cell.length_c   1.000
_cell.angle_alpha   90.00
_cell.angle_beta   90.00
_cell.angle_gamma   90.00
#
_symmetry.space_group_name_H-M   'P 1'
#
loop_
_entity.id
_entity.type
_entity.pdbx_description
1 polymer ?
#
loop_
_entity_poly.entity_id
_entity_poly.type
_entity_poly.pdbx_seq_one_letter_code
_entity_poly.pdbx_strand_id
1 'polypeptide(L)'
;MEIPGTLCSNVYDFAFCPEPSYDRLVDLADPEDWGPSNRILKNYLSFSFSRAVFLTERDVNQTAPSNLPLVFDDDRCLFNTGLYTRRYETIYGLFEPNTKPDAHQRWFLKGFFRESDPMLVSFEYLPCRVRFAEDPSELVFDYRLPIRSNIDHILGDEENLTRIPASLMGEGNSLLLRRAFEGAVVEAARRAAANYTLAVPQFYGGRIQLLLPLCLTGDKPELALTIQREGGFYAARTCLTLEMAYNNARLICRPETSWIKR
;
A
#
# COMPACT_ATOMS: atom_id res chain seq x y z
N MET A 1 8.66 -1.42 27.73
CA MET A 1 7.79 -0.52 26.94
C MET A 1 6.36 -0.75 27.38
N GLU A 2 5.69 0.30 27.86
CA GLU A 2 4.24 0.26 28.11
C GLU A 2 3.52 0.85 26.90
N ILE A 3 2.62 0.07 26.29
CA ILE A 3 1.75 0.58 25.23
C ILE A 3 0.51 1.21 25.87
N PRO A 4 0.12 2.43 25.48
CA PRO A 4 -1.10 3.03 25.97
C PRO A 4 -2.33 2.32 25.40
N GLY A 5 -3.03 1.52 26.23
CA GLY A 5 -4.36 0.96 25.92
C GLY A 5 -4.52 0.35 24.52
N THR A 6 -5.75 0.35 24.00
CA THR A 6 -6.01 0.04 22.58
C THR A 6 -5.62 1.25 21.73
N LEU A 7 -4.81 1.03 20.70
CA LEU A 7 -4.32 2.11 19.84
C LEU A 7 -5.33 2.43 18.73
N CYS A 8 -5.52 3.73 18.45
CA CYS A 8 -6.30 4.16 17.29
C CYS A 8 -5.55 3.80 16.00
N SER A 9 -6.16 2.97 15.14
CA SER A 9 -5.54 2.53 13.88
C SER A 9 -5.51 3.62 12.81
N ASN A 10 -6.36 4.64 12.90
CA ASN A 10 -6.33 5.81 12.03
C ASN A 10 -5.40 6.88 12.62
N VAL A 11 -4.38 7.28 11.86
CA VAL A 11 -3.38 8.27 12.30
C VAL A 11 -4.00 9.62 12.68
N TYR A 12 -5.11 10.01 12.05
CA TYR A 12 -5.79 11.28 12.30
C TYR A 12 -6.66 11.28 13.57
N ASP A 13 -7.03 10.09 14.04
CA ASP A 13 -7.69 9.89 15.34
C ASP A 13 -6.63 9.67 16.44
N PHE A 14 -5.50 9.06 16.08
CA PHE A 14 -4.35 8.90 16.96
C PHE A 14 -3.70 10.24 17.32
N ALA A 15 -3.40 11.07 16.31
CA ALA A 15 -2.66 12.32 16.47
C ALA A 15 -3.23 13.47 15.62
N PHE A 16 -3.11 14.70 16.15
CA PHE A 16 -3.21 15.89 15.30
C PHE A 16 -1.99 15.94 14.36
N CYS A 17 -2.24 15.92 13.06
CA CYS A 17 -1.20 15.90 12.02
C CYS A 17 -1.24 17.20 11.21
N PRO A 18 -0.33 18.17 11.46
CA PRO A 18 -0.30 19.42 10.71
C PRO A 18 -0.01 19.19 9.22
N GLU A 19 -0.78 19.83 8.34
CA GLU A 19 -0.57 19.77 6.88
C GLU A 19 0.87 20.07 6.44
N PRO A 20 1.56 21.11 6.97
CA PRO A 20 2.94 21.40 6.59
C PRO A 20 3.95 20.28 6.93
N SER A 21 3.61 19.34 7.81
CA SER A 21 4.49 18.20 8.11
C SER A 21 4.63 17.26 6.91
N TYR A 22 3.59 17.12 6.08
CA TYR A 22 3.65 16.29 4.88
C TYR A 22 4.54 16.92 3.80
N ASP A 23 4.49 18.23 3.62
CA ASP A 23 5.36 18.93 2.67
C ASP A 23 6.84 18.78 3.05
N ARG A 24 7.17 18.92 4.34
CA ARG A 24 8.54 18.67 4.84
C ARG A 24 8.98 17.22 4.63
N LEU A 25 8.07 16.25 4.74
CA LEU A 25 8.39 14.86 4.45
C LEU A 25 8.70 14.65 2.97
N VAL A 26 7.95 15.29 2.07
CA VAL A 26 8.24 15.26 0.62
C VAL A 26 9.64 15.77 0.34
N ASP A 27 10.05 16.87 0.99
CA ASP A 27 11.39 17.44 0.83
C ASP A 27 12.51 16.54 1.41
N LEU A 28 12.21 15.82 2.50
CA LEU A 28 13.17 14.94 3.19
C LEU A 28 13.37 13.60 2.48
N ALA A 29 12.29 13.04 1.91
CA ALA A 29 12.28 11.73 1.27
C ALA A 29 12.99 11.73 -0.10
N ASP A 30 13.32 10.53 -0.58
CA ASP A 30 13.73 10.34 -1.96
C ASP A 30 12.63 10.83 -2.94
N PRO A 31 12.98 11.61 -3.99
CA PRO A 31 11.97 12.23 -4.85
C PRO A 31 11.02 11.24 -5.53
N GLU A 32 9.73 11.51 -5.38
CA GLU A 32 8.63 10.74 -5.96
C GLU A 32 7.45 11.67 -6.28
N ASP A 33 6.67 11.34 -7.32
CA ASP A 33 5.39 11.99 -7.56
C ASP A 33 4.32 11.46 -6.59
N TRP A 34 4.02 12.26 -5.56
CA TRP A 34 2.99 11.96 -4.56
C TRP A 34 1.57 12.35 -5.00
N GLY A 35 1.41 12.80 -6.25
CA GLY A 35 0.16 13.25 -6.82
C GLY A 35 -0.33 14.60 -6.25
N PRO A 36 -1.48 15.09 -6.75
CA PRO A 36 -2.03 16.38 -6.32
C PRO A 36 -2.22 16.45 -4.80
N SER A 37 -1.73 17.54 -4.20
CA SER A 37 -1.83 17.80 -2.75
C SER A 37 -1.29 16.67 -1.87
N ASN A 38 -0.28 15.93 -2.36
CA ASN A 38 0.35 14.79 -1.68
C ASN A 38 -0.64 13.67 -1.31
N ARG A 39 -1.73 13.50 -2.08
CA ARG A 39 -2.79 12.52 -1.78
C ARG A 39 -2.25 11.10 -1.62
N ILE A 40 -1.31 10.68 -2.47
CA ILE A 40 -0.74 9.33 -2.41
C ILE A 40 0.10 9.15 -1.15
N LEU A 41 0.89 10.17 -0.76
CA LEU A 41 1.68 10.15 0.46
C LEU A 41 0.79 10.04 1.72
N LYS A 42 -0.28 10.84 1.76
CA LYS A 42 -1.23 10.82 2.90
C LYS A 42 -1.91 9.46 3.03
N ASN A 43 -2.38 8.89 1.92
CA ASN A 43 -2.91 7.53 1.89
C ASN A 43 -1.86 6.52 2.35
N TYR A 44 -0.64 6.60 1.79
CA TYR A 44 0.47 5.73 2.13
C TYR A 44 0.76 5.72 3.64
N LEU A 45 0.90 6.89 4.24
CA LEU A 45 1.16 7.02 5.68
C LEU A 45 0.00 6.53 6.52
N SER A 46 -1.24 6.88 6.16
CA SER A 46 -2.44 6.45 6.90
C SER A 46 -2.57 4.92 6.94
N PHE A 47 -2.46 4.25 5.78
CA PHE A 47 -2.54 2.79 5.71
C PHE A 47 -1.32 2.10 6.35
N SER A 48 -0.11 2.67 6.18
CA SER A 48 1.10 2.13 6.80
C SER A 48 1.04 2.26 8.32
N PHE A 49 0.52 3.37 8.85
CA PHE A 49 0.32 3.57 10.28
C PHE A 49 -0.74 2.59 10.83
N SER A 50 -1.86 2.42 10.14
CA SER A 50 -2.89 1.44 10.51
C SER A 50 -2.32 0.02 10.59
N ARG A 51 -1.50 -0.37 9.60
CA ARG A 51 -0.78 -1.65 9.63
C ARG A 51 0.25 -1.71 10.76
N ALA A 52 0.93 -0.61 11.06
CA ALA A 52 1.89 -0.53 12.17
C ALA A 52 1.20 -0.76 13.52
N VAL A 53 0.05 -0.14 13.75
CA VAL A 53 -0.78 -0.38 14.94
C VAL A 53 -1.13 -1.86 15.06
N PHE A 54 -1.70 -2.45 14.01
CA PHE A 54 -2.07 -3.87 14.01
C PHE A 54 -0.89 -4.79 14.35
N LEU A 55 0.27 -4.58 13.71
CA LEU A 55 1.46 -5.40 13.97
C LEU A 55 1.99 -5.19 15.38
N THR A 56 1.96 -3.95 15.87
CA THR A 56 2.42 -3.62 17.23
C THR A 56 1.56 -4.30 18.28
N GLU A 57 0.23 -4.20 18.17
CA GLU A 57 -0.70 -4.84 19.11
C GLU A 57 -0.59 -6.37 19.07
N ARG A 58 -0.39 -6.95 17.88
CA ARG A 58 -0.20 -8.40 17.71
C ARG A 58 1.10 -8.90 18.35
N ASP A 59 2.19 -8.17 18.15
CA ASP A 59 3.54 -8.68 18.39
C ASP A 59 4.21 -8.16 19.68
N VAL A 60 3.65 -7.14 20.36
CA VAL A 60 4.28 -6.49 21.54
C VAL A 60 4.74 -7.47 22.61
N ASN A 61 3.97 -8.53 22.86
CA ASN A 61 4.28 -9.53 23.89
C ASN A 61 5.15 -10.69 23.39
N GLN A 62 5.60 -10.63 22.13
CA GLN A 62 6.26 -11.73 21.43
C GLN A 62 7.65 -11.35 20.89
N THR A 63 7.99 -10.06 20.88
CA THR A 63 9.23 -9.58 20.27
C THR A 63 9.81 -8.36 21.00
N ALA A 64 11.08 -8.05 20.71
CA ALA A 64 11.74 -6.87 21.25
C ALA A 64 11.13 -5.58 20.65
N PRO A 65 11.16 -4.44 21.38
CA PRO A 65 10.75 -3.13 20.87
C PRO A 65 11.25 -2.77 19.48
N SER A 66 12.51 -3.08 19.17
CA SER A 66 13.14 -2.80 17.87
C SER A 66 12.52 -3.57 16.70
N ASN A 67 11.72 -4.60 16.97
CA ASN A 67 10.99 -5.39 15.96
C ASN A 67 9.51 -5.00 15.87
N LEU A 68 9.10 -3.93 16.55
CA LEU A 68 7.78 -3.33 16.43
C LEU A 68 7.86 -2.11 15.50
N PRO A 69 6.83 -1.86 14.67
CA PRO A 69 6.80 -0.70 13.80
C PRO A 69 6.40 0.60 14.51
N LEU A 70 5.88 0.48 15.74
CA LEU A 70 5.70 1.59 16.68
C LEU A 70 6.52 1.32 17.94
N VAL A 71 7.27 2.33 18.40
CA VAL A 71 8.02 2.30 19.65
C VAL A 71 7.54 3.44 20.54
N PHE A 72 7.15 3.14 21.78
CA PHE A 72 6.77 4.13 22.79
C PHE A 72 7.90 4.28 23.82
N ASP A 73 8.32 5.52 24.06
CA ASP A 73 9.41 5.86 24.98
C ASP A 73 9.22 7.27 25.56
N ASP A 74 9.29 7.41 26.89
CA ASP A 74 9.10 8.67 27.63
C ASP A 74 7.96 9.57 27.08
N ASP A 75 6.74 9.03 27.05
CA ASP A 75 5.53 9.71 26.51
C ASP A 75 5.64 10.16 25.05
N ARG A 76 6.59 9.63 24.28
CA ARG A 76 6.73 9.83 22.84
C ARG A 76 6.48 8.53 22.10
N CYS A 77 6.11 8.66 20.82
CA CYS A 77 5.89 7.51 19.95
C CYS A 77 6.66 7.71 18.64
N LEU A 78 7.48 6.73 18.26
CA LEU A 78 8.12 6.67 16.95
C LEU A 78 7.38 5.70 16.05
N PHE A 79 7.19 6.12 14.81
CA PHE A 79 6.64 5.32 13.73
C PHE A 79 7.67 5.22 12.60
N ASN A 80 8.02 4.00 12.19
CA ASN A 80 8.82 3.81 10.98
C ASN A 80 7.95 4.01 9.74
N THR A 81 8.16 5.10 9.01
CA THR A 81 7.33 5.44 7.84
C THR A 81 7.53 4.47 6.68
N GLY A 82 8.64 3.72 6.66
CA GLY A 82 9.04 2.88 5.54
C GLY A 82 9.61 3.65 4.34
N LEU A 83 9.76 4.97 4.45
CA LEU A 83 10.41 5.86 3.47
C LEU A 83 11.87 6.11 3.84
N TYR A 84 12.65 6.48 2.84
CA TYR A 84 14.07 6.77 2.96
C TYR A 84 14.41 8.13 2.39
N THR A 85 15.47 8.74 2.90
CA THR A 85 16.10 9.91 2.26
C THR A 85 16.84 9.49 0.98
N ARG A 86 17.32 10.47 0.19
CA ARG A 86 18.19 10.22 -0.99
C ARG A 86 19.47 9.44 -0.69
N ARG A 87 19.89 9.38 0.58
CA ARG A 87 21.08 8.65 1.03
C ARG A 87 20.72 7.34 1.75
N TYR A 88 19.48 6.88 1.60
CA TYR A 88 18.97 5.65 2.21
C TYR A 88 18.95 5.65 3.75
N GLU A 89 18.83 6.83 4.38
CA GLU A 89 18.52 6.91 5.81
C GLU A 89 17.02 6.70 6.02
N THR A 90 16.64 5.87 6.99
CA THR A 90 15.23 5.64 7.34
C THR A 90 14.59 6.93 7.87
N ILE A 91 13.34 7.18 7.49
CA ILE A 91 12.57 8.32 7.99
C ILE A 91 11.52 7.84 9.00
N TYR A 92 11.52 8.45 10.18
CA TYR A 92 10.60 8.19 11.27
C TYR A 92 9.62 9.35 11.46
N GLY A 93 8.36 9.04 11.76
CA GLY A 93 7.40 9.99 12.30
C GLY A 93 7.52 10.02 13.82
N LEU A 94 7.71 11.21 14.40
CA LEU A 94 7.77 11.42 15.85
C LEU A 94 6.47 12.06 16.34
N PHE A 95 5.83 11.42 17.31
CA PHE A 95 4.66 11.92 18.01
C PHE A 95 5.01 12.25 19.46
N GLU A 96 4.46 13.36 19.94
CA GLU A 96 4.57 13.84 21.32
C GLU A 96 3.15 14.04 21.90
N PRO A 97 2.98 14.15 23.23
CA PRO A 97 1.68 14.45 23.82
C PRO A 97 1.17 15.79 23.31
N ASN A 98 -0.12 15.84 22.99
CA ASN A 98 -0.75 17.08 22.58
C ASN A 98 -0.89 18.01 23.79
N THR A 99 -0.28 19.20 23.72
CA THR A 99 -0.26 20.15 24.84
C THR A 99 -1.48 21.07 24.88
N LYS A 100 -2.39 20.99 23.90
CA LYS A 100 -3.62 21.79 23.90
C LYS A 100 -4.63 21.19 24.90
N PRO A 101 -5.15 21.98 25.86
CA PRO A 101 -6.06 21.48 26.90
C PRO A 101 -7.31 20.77 26.36
N ASP A 102 -7.88 21.26 25.25
CA ASP A 102 -9.10 20.73 24.62
C ASP A 102 -8.80 19.93 23.35
N ALA A 103 -7.61 19.33 23.26
CA ALA A 103 -7.25 18.51 22.12
C ALA A 103 -8.14 17.26 22.00
N HIS A 104 -8.72 17.04 20.82
CA HIS A 104 -9.45 15.80 20.54
C HIS A 104 -8.51 14.59 20.48
N GLN A 105 -7.32 14.77 19.89
CA GLN A 105 -6.29 13.74 19.80
C GLN A 105 -5.28 13.85 20.94
N ARG A 106 -4.99 12.70 21.59
CA ARG A 106 -3.95 12.59 22.63
C ARG A 106 -2.56 12.98 22.12
N TRP A 107 -2.26 12.64 20.86
CA TRP A 107 -0.94 12.82 20.28
C TRP A 107 -0.89 14.01 19.31
N PHE A 108 0.31 14.52 19.09
CA PHE A 108 0.62 15.54 18.11
C PHE A 108 1.80 15.06 17.26
N LEU A 109 1.67 15.08 15.94
CA LEU A 109 2.78 14.79 15.04
C LEU A 109 3.80 15.93 15.09
N LYS A 110 4.90 15.73 15.82
CA LYS A 110 6.00 16.70 15.92
C LYS A 110 6.67 16.94 14.58
N GLY A 111 6.86 15.87 13.80
CA GLY A 111 7.43 15.93 12.47
C GLY A 111 8.01 14.61 12.01
N PHE A 112 8.74 14.66 10.90
CA PHE A 112 9.46 13.54 10.34
C PHE A 112 10.96 13.79 10.43
N PHE A 113 11.71 12.78 10.85
CA PHE A 113 13.12 12.87 11.14
C PHE A 113 13.85 11.66 10.55
N ARG A 114 15.04 11.89 9.99
CA ARG A 114 15.93 10.80 9.59
C ARG A 114 16.51 10.09 10.80
N GLU A 115 16.93 8.84 10.62
CA GLU A 115 17.53 8.00 11.67
C GLU A 115 18.65 8.69 12.46
N SER A 116 19.52 9.46 11.79
CA SER A 116 20.65 10.15 12.43
C SER A 116 20.29 11.48 13.11
N ASP A 117 19.02 11.88 13.13
CA ASP A 117 18.62 13.16 13.69
C ASP A 117 18.81 13.20 15.21
N PRO A 118 19.41 14.28 15.78
CA PRO A 118 19.59 14.42 17.23
C PRO A 118 18.31 14.23 18.06
N MET A 119 17.14 14.52 17.48
CA MET A 119 15.84 14.30 18.14
C MET A 119 15.57 12.83 18.46
N LEU A 120 16.20 11.90 17.73
CA LEU A 120 15.99 10.47 17.89
C LEU A 120 17.04 9.80 18.80
N VAL A 121 18.12 10.51 19.16
CA VAL A 121 19.24 9.96 19.96
C VAL A 121 18.81 9.49 21.35
N SER A 122 17.77 10.10 21.92
CA SER A 122 17.25 9.72 23.24
C SER A 122 16.48 8.40 23.25
N PHE A 123 16.07 7.89 22.08
CA PHE A 123 15.31 6.64 22.02
C PHE A 123 16.23 5.44 22.18
N GLU A 124 15.91 4.56 23.13
CA GLU A 124 16.68 3.32 23.33
C GLU A 124 16.61 2.39 22.10
N TYR A 125 15.45 2.37 21.42
CA TYR A 125 15.20 1.56 20.23
C TYR A 125 14.53 2.37 19.13
N LEU A 126 14.88 2.09 17.88
CA LEU A 126 14.16 2.60 16.71
C LEU A 126 13.23 1.51 16.14
N PRO A 127 12.00 1.85 15.71
CA PRO A 127 11.05 0.87 15.21
C PRO A 127 11.49 0.24 13.89
N CYS A 128 11.13 -1.03 13.68
CA CYS A 128 11.36 -1.71 12.40
C CYS A 128 10.39 -1.22 11.32
N ARG A 129 10.71 -1.49 10.05
CA ARG A 129 9.81 -1.18 8.93
C ARG A 129 8.48 -1.94 9.05
N VAL A 130 7.38 -1.30 8.65
CA VAL A 130 6.07 -1.95 8.50
C VAL A 130 6.15 -3.04 7.43
N ARG A 131 5.71 -4.26 7.79
CA ARG A 131 5.64 -5.41 6.87
C ARG A 131 4.20 -5.69 6.43
N PHE A 132 4.04 -5.94 5.13
CA PHE A 132 2.74 -6.26 4.52
C PHE A 132 2.62 -7.74 4.16
N ALA A 133 3.72 -8.38 3.76
CA ALA A 133 3.82 -9.82 3.54
C ALA A 133 4.57 -10.46 4.72
N GLU A 134 4.18 -11.67 5.11
CA GLU A 134 4.94 -12.46 6.10
C GLU A 134 5.92 -13.39 5.37
N ASP A 135 5.58 -13.86 4.16
CA ASP A 135 6.48 -14.61 3.27
C ASP A 135 6.76 -13.80 1.99
N PRO A 136 8.04 -13.53 1.64
CA PRO A 136 8.40 -12.88 0.37
C PRO A 136 7.82 -13.56 -0.88
N SER A 137 7.51 -14.86 -0.83
CA SER A 137 6.88 -15.60 -1.93
C SER A 137 5.46 -15.12 -2.25
N GLU A 138 4.81 -14.37 -1.34
CA GLU A 138 3.52 -13.73 -1.57
C GLU A 138 3.62 -12.58 -2.58
N LEU A 139 4.80 -11.95 -2.71
CA LEU A 139 5.02 -10.76 -3.53
C LEU A 139 5.28 -11.04 -5.01
N VAL A 140 5.51 -12.31 -5.38
CA VAL A 140 5.90 -12.72 -6.73
C VAL A 140 4.82 -13.61 -7.33
N PHE A 141 4.51 -13.40 -8.61
CA PHE A 141 3.55 -14.24 -9.34
C PHE A 141 4.13 -15.63 -9.62
N ASP A 142 3.51 -16.67 -9.07
CA ASP A 142 3.84 -18.07 -9.37
C ASP A 142 3.13 -18.52 -10.66
N TYR A 143 3.83 -18.43 -11.78
CA TYR A 143 3.30 -18.77 -13.11
C TYR A 143 2.85 -20.24 -13.27
N ARG A 144 3.18 -21.12 -12.31
CA ARG A 144 2.76 -22.52 -12.32
C ARG A 144 1.30 -22.67 -11.86
N LEU A 145 0.75 -21.66 -11.20
CA LEU A 145 -0.63 -21.67 -10.70
C LEU A 145 -1.59 -21.08 -11.74
N PRO A 146 -2.73 -21.74 -12.03
CA PRO A 146 -3.71 -21.20 -12.96
C PRO A 146 -4.42 -19.97 -12.37
N ILE A 147 -4.83 -19.04 -13.22
CA ILE A 147 -5.74 -17.95 -12.85
C ILE A 147 -7.17 -18.40 -13.11
N ARG A 148 -8.05 -18.26 -12.11
CA ARG A 148 -9.49 -18.53 -12.22
C ARG A 148 -10.27 -17.23 -12.05
N SER A 149 -11.11 -16.92 -13.01
CA SER A 149 -11.96 -15.73 -13.01
C SER A 149 -13.43 -16.09 -12.87
N ASN A 150 -14.13 -15.42 -11.94
CA ASN A 150 -15.58 -15.34 -11.99
C ASN A 150 -15.94 -14.11 -12.83
N ILE A 151 -16.00 -14.32 -14.14
CA ILE A 151 -16.16 -13.25 -15.13
C ILE A 151 -17.49 -12.52 -14.92
N ASP A 152 -18.57 -13.26 -14.63
CA ASP A 152 -19.90 -12.67 -14.44
C ASP A 152 -19.91 -11.75 -13.21
N HIS A 153 -19.17 -12.06 -12.15
CA HIS A 153 -19.02 -11.17 -11.01
C HIS A 153 -18.14 -9.94 -11.34
N ILE A 154 -17.03 -10.13 -12.06
CA ILE A 154 -16.10 -9.02 -12.36
C ILE A 154 -16.72 -8.03 -13.35
N LEU A 155 -17.37 -8.54 -14.40
CA LEU A 155 -17.98 -7.75 -15.47
C LEU A 155 -19.45 -7.41 -15.21
N GLY A 156 -20.11 -8.04 -14.25
CA GLY A 156 -21.49 -7.72 -13.86
C GLY A 156 -21.60 -6.63 -12.79
N ASP A 157 -20.48 -6.24 -12.19
CA ASP A 157 -20.38 -5.15 -11.23
C ASP A 157 -20.42 -3.80 -11.98
N GLU A 158 -21.48 -3.02 -11.73
CA GLU A 158 -21.70 -1.70 -12.35
C GLU A 158 -20.51 -0.77 -12.18
N GLU A 159 -19.83 -0.81 -11.03
CA GLU A 159 -18.67 0.04 -10.77
C GLU A 159 -17.49 -0.35 -11.67
N ASN A 160 -17.24 -1.65 -11.85
CA ASN A 160 -16.19 -2.13 -12.75
C ASN A 160 -16.52 -1.81 -14.21
N LEU A 161 -17.79 -1.89 -14.61
CA LEU A 161 -18.24 -1.56 -15.95
C LEU A 161 -17.94 -0.11 -16.35
N THR A 162 -18.00 0.84 -15.40
CA THR A 162 -17.63 2.24 -15.67
C THR A 162 -16.17 2.44 -16.10
N ARG A 163 -15.31 1.46 -15.81
CA ARG A 163 -13.86 1.53 -16.06
C ARG A 163 -13.47 0.85 -17.38
N ILE A 164 -14.41 0.16 -18.03
CA ILE A 164 -14.16 -0.59 -19.26
C ILE A 164 -14.07 0.39 -20.45
N PRO A 165 -13.19 0.11 -21.45
CA PRO A 165 -13.10 0.92 -22.65
C PRO A 165 -14.46 1.07 -23.35
N ALA A 166 -14.77 2.29 -23.80
CA ALA A 166 -16.07 2.61 -24.38
C ALA A 166 -16.45 1.76 -25.61
N SER A 167 -15.47 1.29 -26.37
CA SER A 167 -15.67 0.38 -27.50
C SER A 167 -16.20 -1.01 -27.10
N LEU A 168 -16.06 -1.40 -25.83
CA LEU A 168 -16.50 -2.69 -25.29
C LEU A 168 -17.72 -2.56 -24.36
N MET A 169 -18.19 -1.34 -24.10
CA MET A 169 -19.37 -1.09 -23.27
C MET A 169 -20.69 -1.38 -24.03
N GLY A 170 -21.76 -1.61 -23.26
CA GLY A 170 -23.13 -1.80 -23.77
C GLY A 170 -23.57 -3.27 -23.83
N GLU A 171 -24.87 -3.50 -23.64
CA GLU A 171 -25.46 -4.86 -23.55
C GLU A 171 -25.16 -5.71 -24.80
N GLY A 172 -25.19 -5.09 -25.99
CA GLY A 172 -24.87 -5.75 -27.27
C GLY A 172 -23.41 -6.20 -27.41
N ASN A 173 -22.50 -5.69 -26.56
CA ASN A 173 -21.08 -6.02 -26.58
C ASN A 173 -20.66 -7.00 -25.47
N SER A 174 -21.60 -7.47 -24.63
CA SER A 174 -21.31 -8.36 -23.49
C SER A 174 -20.45 -9.59 -23.84
N LEU A 175 -20.77 -10.29 -24.94
CA LEU A 175 -19.98 -11.44 -25.40
C LEU A 175 -18.60 -11.04 -25.95
N LEU A 176 -18.50 -9.89 -26.61
CA LEU A 176 -17.23 -9.36 -27.11
C LEU A 176 -16.32 -8.98 -25.94
N LEU A 177 -16.86 -8.26 -24.96
CA LEU A 177 -16.17 -7.89 -23.73
C LEU A 177 -15.68 -9.13 -22.98
N ARG A 178 -16.54 -10.16 -22.83
CA ARG A 178 -16.14 -11.42 -22.20
C ARG A 178 -14.94 -12.05 -22.90
N ARG A 179 -14.96 -12.15 -24.24
CA ARG A 179 -13.86 -12.72 -25.03
C ARG A 179 -12.58 -11.89 -24.92
N ALA A 180 -12.71 -10.57 -24.99
CA ALA A 180 -11.58 -9.65 -24.81
C ALA A 180 -10.96 -9.81 -23.42
N PHE A 181 -11.79 -9.90 -22.38
CA PHE A 181 -11.35 -10.10 -21.01
C PHE A 181 -10.64 -11.46 -20.83
N GLU A 182 -11.24 -12.56 -21.29
CA GLU A 182 -10.62 -13.89 -21.23
C GLU A 182 -9.26 -13.92 -21.94
N GLY A 183 -9.17 -13.32 -23.13
CA GLY A 183 -7.93 -13.18 -23.88
C GLY A 183 -6.87 -12.35 -23.14
N ALA A 184 -7.26 -11.19 -22.62
CA ALA A 184 -6.38 -10.29 -21.88
C ALA A 184 -5.82 -10.94 -20.60
N VAL A 185 -6.63 -11.71 -19.86
CA VAL A 185 -6.18 -12.44 -18.66
C VAL A 185 -5.10 -13.46 -19.02
N VAL A 186 -5.33 -14.25 -20.09
CA VAL A 186 -4.37 -15.27 -20.54
C VAL A 186 -3.08 -14.62 -21.03
N GLU A 187 -3.18 -13.52 -21.78
CA GLU A 187 -2.02 -12.76 -22.24
C GLU A 187 -1.22 -12.19 -21.06
N ALA A 188 -1.89 -11.53 -20.11
CA ALA A 188 -1.25 -10.95 -18.93
C ALA A 188 -0.52 -12.01 -18.10
N ALA A 189 -1.11 -13.19 -17.93
CA ALA A 189 -0.47 -14.31 -17.25
C ALA A 189 0.80 -14.79 -17.98
N ARG A 190 0.76 -14.90 -19.32
CA ARG A 190 1.93 -15.28 -20.12
C ARG A 190 3.04 -14.24 -20.05
N ARG A 191 2.69 -12.95 -20.10
CA ARG A 191 3.64 -11.84 -19.97
C ARG A 191 4.27 -11.82 -18.57
N ALA A 192 3.51 -12.09 -17.52
CA ALA A 192 4.01 -12.20 -16.15
C ALA A 192 4.88 -13.44 -15.94
N ALA A 193 4.59 -14.55 -16.63
CA ALA A 193 5.46 -15.72 -16.64
C ALA A 193 6.81 -15.44 -17.33
N ALA A 194 6.82 -14.63 -18.39
CA ALA A 194 8.03 -14.23 -19.10
C ALA A 194 8.84 -13.15 -18.34
N ASN A 195 8.19 -12.34 -17.52
CA ASN A 195 8.82 -11.31 -16.69
C ASN A 195 8.21 -11.28 -15.28
N TYR A 196 8.94 -11.83 -14.31
CA TYR A 196 8.49 -11.91 -12.91
C TYR A 196 8.26 -10.54 -12.26
N THR A 197 8.83 -9.46 -12.81
CA THR A 197 8.61 -8.09 -12.31
C THR A 197 7.32 -7.47 -12.83
N LEU A 198 6.62 -8.10 -13.79
CA LEU A 198 5.43 -7.49 -14.41
C LEU A 198 4.26 -7.41 -13.43
N ALA A 199 4.07 -8.45 -12.63
CA ALA A 199 3.04 -8.49 -11.60
C ALA A 199 3.45 -7.59 -10.43
N VAL A 200 2.56 -6.67 -10.04
CA VAL A 200 2.86 -5.68 -9.00
C VAL A 200 2.10 -6.06 -7.72
N PRO A 201 2.76 -6.22 -6.58
CA PRO A 201 2.07 -6.54 -5.33
C PRO A 201 1.29 -5.32 -4.81
N GLN A 202 0.12 -5.60 -4.23
CA GLN A 202 -0.67 -4.65 -3.46
C GLN A 202 -1.16 -5.28 -2.16
N PHE A 203 -1.54 -4.47 -1.18
CA PHE A 203 -2.14 -4.93 0.07
C PHE A 203 -3.60 -4.52 0.15
N TYR A 204 -4.50 -5.49 0.26
CA TYR A 204 -5.94 -5.25 0.34
C TYR A 204 -6.62 -6.26 1.26
N GLY A 205 -7.50 -5.80 2.14
CA GLY A 205 -8.26 -6.68 3.04
C GLY A 205 -7.39 -7.56 3.95
N GLY A 206 -6.23 -7.06 4.37
CA GLY A 206 -5.29 -7.81 5.23
C GLY A 206 -4.45 -8.86 4.50
N ARG A 207 -4.52 -8.92 3.16
CA ARG A 207 -3.82 -9.92 2.33
C ARG A 207 -3.04 -9.27 1.21
N ILE A 208 -2.00 -9.97 0.76
CA ILE A 208 -1.30 -9.64 -0.48
C ILE A 208 -2.16 -10.08 -1.67
N GLN A 209 -2.30 -9.19 -2.64
CA GLN A 209 -2.81 -9.47 -3.97
C GLN A 209 -1.78 -9.01 -4.99
N LEU A 210 -1.82 -9.59 -6.18
CA LEU A 210 -0.98 -9.15 -7.30
C LEU A 210 -1.84 -8.44 -8.34
N LEU A 211 -1.24 -7.48 -9.02
CA LEU A 211 -1.84 -6.70 -10.08
C LEU A 211 -1.24 -7.14 -11.41
N LEU A 212 -2.09 -7.52 -12.37
CA LEU A 212 -1.68 -7.83 -13.73
C LEU A 212 -2.20 -6.76 -14.70
N PRO A 213 -1.39 -6.30 -15.65
CA PRO A 213 -1.84 -5.36 -16.68
C PRO A 213 -2.84 -6.04 -17.62
N LEU A 214 -4.04 -5.49 -17.77
CA LEU A 214 -5.02 -5.90 -18.77
C LEU A 214 -5.03 -4.94 -19.94
N CYS A 215 -4.75 -5.46 -21.13
CA CYS A 215 -4.95 -4.76 -22.38
C CYS A 215 -6.17 -5.38 -23.08
N LEU A 216 -7.29 -4.67 -23.11
CA LEU A 216 -8.56 -5.18 -23.64
C LEU A 216 -8.73 -4.85 -25.12
N THR A 217 -8.24 -3.70 -25.58
CA THR A 217 -8.46 -3.22 -26.95
C THR A 217 -7.20 -3.08 -27.80
N GLY A 218 -6.01 -3.09 -27.19
CA GLY A 218 -4.72 -2.91 -27.88
C GLY A 218 -3.53 -3.34 -27.03
N ASP A 219 -2.36 -2.72 -27.23
CA ASP A 219 -1.12 -3.14 -26.55
C ASP A 219 -0.88 -2.46 -25.19
N LYS A 220 -1.54 -1.31 -24.96
CA LYS A 220 -1.38 -0.54 -23.73
C LYS A 220 -2.33 -1.05 -22.66
N PRO A 221 -1.86 -1.24 -21.41
CA PRO A 221 -2.73 -1.59 -20.31
C PRO A 221 -3.76 -0.49 -20.07
N GLU A 222 -5.02 -0.88 -19.96
CA GLU A 222 -6.14 0.01 -19.69
C GLU A 222 -6.65 -0.17 -18.25
N LEU A 223 -6.51 -1.40 -17.73
CA LEU A 223 -6.94 -1.81 -16.39
C LEU A 223 -5.86 -2.64 -15.71
N ALA A 224 -5.96 -2.76 -14.39
CA ALA A 224 -5.19 -3.71 -13.60
C ALA A 224 -6.12 -4.79 -13.04
N LEU A 225 -5.89 -6.05 -13.38
CA LEU A 225 -6.56 -7.18 -12.76
C LEU A 225 -5.95 -7.46 -11.40
N THR A 226 -6.78 -7.51 -10.37
CA THR A 226 -6.37 -8.00 -9.06
C THR A 226 -6.50 -9.52 -9.01
N ILE A 227 -5.43 -10.21 -8.63
CA ILE A 227 -5.41 -11.65 -8.40
C ILE A 227 -4.96 -11.96 -6.97
N GLN A 228 -5.67 -12.86 -6.31
CA GLN A 228 -5.36 -13.29 -4.95
C GLN A 228 -4.93 -14.76 -4.96
N ARG A 229 -3.81 -15.08 -4.31
CA ARG A 229 -3.38 -16.47 -4.18
C ARG A 229 -4.34 -17.24 -3.28
N GLU A 230 -4.80 -18.39 -3.77
CA GLU A 230 -5.59 -19.37 -3.05
C GLU A 230 -4.86 -20.72 -3.06
N GLY A 231 -5.43 -21.74 -2.42
CA GLY A 231 -4.89 -23.10 -2.41
C GLY A 231 -4.77 -23.70 -3.82
N GLY A 232 -3.62 -23.52 -4.47
CA GLY A 232 -3.28 -24.11 -5.76
C GLY A 232 -3.71 -23.31 -7.00
N PHE A 233 -4.20 -22.07 -6.86
CA PHE A 233 -4.56 -21.20 -7.99
C PHE A 233 -4.58 -19.71 -7.56
N TYR A 234 -4.71 -18.81 -8.53
CA TYR A 234 -5.00 -17.40 -8.29
C TYR A 234 -6.46 -17.09 -8.62
N ALA A 235 -7.21 -16.52 -7.67
CA ALA A 235 -8.56 -16.02 -7.90
C ALA A 235 -8.51 -14.58 -8.40
N ALA A 236 -9.03 -14.31 -9.60
CA ALA A 236 -9.25 -12.94 -10.07
C ALA A 236 -10.41 -12.30 -9.28
N ARG A 237 -10.23 -11.06 -8.79
CA ARG A 237 -11.17 -10.41 -7.87
C ARG A 237 -11.90 -9.22 -8.49
N THR A 238 -11.18 -8.26 -9.05
CA THR A 238 -11.75 -7.01 -9.61
C THR A 238 -10.78 -6.36 -10.60
N CYS A 239 -11.24 -5.35 -11.35
CA CYS A 239 -10.42 -4.51 -12.21
C CYS A 239 -10.28 -3.10 -11.62
N LEU A 240 -9.06 -2.63 -11.49
CA LEU A 240 -8.75 -1.29 -11.03
C LEU A 240 -8.34 -0.40 -12.21
N THR A 241 -8.57 0.91 -12.07
CA THR A 241 -7.87 1.88 -12.92
C THR A 241 -6.36 1.84 -12.59
N LEU A 242 -5.52 2.27 -13.52
CA LEU A 242 -4.07 2.32 -13.29
C LEU A 242 -3.68 3.23 -12.11
N GLU A 243 -4.44 4.30 -11.88
CA GLU A 243 -4.25 5.19 -10.73
C GLU A 243 -4.54 4.48 -9.40
N MET A 244 -5.67 3.76 -9.31
CA MET A 244 -6.01 2.96 -8.12
C MET A 244 -4.95 1.89 -7.88
N ALA A 245 -4.52 1.21 -8.95
CA ALA A 245 -3.49 0.20 -8.89
C ALA A 245 -2.16 0.77 -8.35
N TYR A 246 -1.72 1.95 -8.82
CA TYR A 246 -0.53 2.62 -8.30
C TYR A 246 -0.66 2.94 -6.81
N ASN A 247 -1.77 3.57 -6.41
CA ASN A 247 -2.01 3.96 -5.03
C ASN A 247 -1.98 2.76 -4.07
N ASN A 248 -2.55 1.62 -4.48
CA ASN A 248 -2.55 0.39 -3.66
C ASN A 248 -1.18 -0.31 -3.65
N ALA A 249 -0.48 -0.34 -4.79
CA ALA A 249 0.84 -0.94 -4.89
C ALA A 249 1.89 -0.18 -4.09
N ARG A 250 1.76 1.16 -4.04
CA ARG A 250 2.71 2.05 -3.38
C ARG A 250 2.85 1.78 -1.88
N LEU A 251 1.82 1.18 -1.26
CA LEU A 251 1.86 0.72 0.14
C LEU A 251 3.01 -0.26 0.39
N ILE A 252 3.28 -1.16 -0.55
CA ILE A 252 4.31 -2.19 -0.39
C ILE A 252 5.68 -1.65 -0.83
N CYS A 253 5.74 -1.12 -2.04
CA CYS A 253 6.96 -0.57 -2.65
C CYS A 253 6.62 0.48 -3.71
N ARG A 254 7.57 1.38 -4.01
CA ARG A 254 7.48 2.25 -5.18
C ARG A 254 7.34 1.40 -6.45
N PRO A 255 6.23 1.51 -7.20
CA PRO A 255 6.08 0.72 -8.42
C PRO A 255 7.04 1.20 -9.50
N GLU A 256 7.96 0.32 -9.93
CA GLU A 256 8.94 0.62 -11.00
C GLU A 256 8.55 0.02 -12.36
N THR A 257 7.42 -0.69 -12.44
CA THR A 257 7.00 -1.33 -13.69
C THR A 257 6.51 -0.28 -14.69
N SER A 258 6.84 -0.50 -15.96
CA SER A 258 6.58 0.48 -17.03
C SER A 258 5.09 0.78 -17.27
N TRP A 259 4.19 -0.11 -16.82
CA TRP A 259 2.77 0.01 -17.09
C TRP A 259 1.97 0.72 -16.01
N ILE A 260 2.55 0.92 -14.82
CA ILE A 260 1.87 1.53 -13.68
C ILE A 260 2.59 2.79 -13.17
N LYS A 261 3.58 3.30 -13.91
CA LYS A 261 4.45 4.39 -13.48
C LYS A 261 3.76 5.76 -13.58
N ARG A 262 4.08 6.64 -12.63
CA ARG A 262 3.82 8.09 -12.68
C ARG A 262 5.11 8.84 -13.02
#